data_AF-A0A8H9N538-F1
#
_entry.id   AF-A0A8H9N538-F1
#
_cell.length_a   1.000
_cell.length_b   1.000
_cell.length_c   1.000
_cell.angle_alpha   90.00
_cell.angle_beta   90.00
_cell.angle_gamma   90.00
#
_symmetry.space_group_name_H-M   'P 1'
#
loop_
_entity.id
_entity.type
_entity.pdbx_description
1 polymer ?
#
loop_
_entity_poly.entity_id
_entity_poly.type
_entity_poly.pdbx_seq_one_letter_code
_entity_poly.pdbx_strand_id
1 'polypeptide(L)'
;MKEMVILVHTATNTAYASGNKQFFDKSKDELLKVIQDRTKHGSNQNFLNWSSRFKSVDELDYVFIKCPDSGEAKKQSKLLMQANDWAEISQQTLEKEVV
;
A
#
# COMPACT_ATOMS: atom_id res chain seq x y z
N MET A 1 11.21 -16.45 -5.61
CA MET A 1 10.73 -15.58 -4.52
C MET A 1 9.85 -14.51 -5.12
N LYS A 2 8.66 -14.30 -4.55
CA LYS A 2 7.69 -13.26 -4.88
C LYS A 2 7.60 -12.34 -3.67
N GLU A 3 7.54 -11.04 -3.95
CA GLU A 3 7.63 -10.01 -2.93
C GLU A 3 6.35 -9.17 -2.96
N MET A 4 5.85 -8.85 -1.78
CA MET A 4 4.78 -7.88 -1.56
C MET A 4 5.19 -6.92 -0.47
N VAL A 5 4.71 -5.70 -0.57
CA VAL A 5 4.78 -4.70 0.48
C VAL A 5 3.37 -4.37 0.93
N ILE A 6 3.19 -4.25 2.24
CA ILE A 6 2.04 -3.58 2.83
C ILE A 6 2.52 -2.19 3.22
N LEU A 7 1.94 -1.17 2.61
CA LEU A 7 2.17 0.22 2.98
C LEU A 7 1.06 0.65 3.94
N VAL A 8 1.40 1.24 5.08
CA VAL A 8 0.43 1.58 6.14
C VAL A 8 0.45 3.08 6.37
N HIS A 9 -0.73 3.70 6.39
CA HIS A 9 -0.94 5.06 6.87
C HIS A 9 -1.39 4.98 8.32
N THR A 10 -0.45 5.12 9.25
CA THR A 10 -0.69 4.90 10.68
C THR A 10 -1.70 5.88 11.26
N ALA A 11 -1.75 7.12 10.74
CA ALA A 11 -2.69 8.15 11.18
C ALA A 11 -4.16 7.82 10.88
N THR A 12 -4.43 7.03 9.83
CA THR A 12 -5.82 6.62 9.47
C THR A 12 -6.06 5.13 9.66
N ASN A 13 -5.05 4.39 10.11
CA ASN A 13 -5.07 2.93 10.23
C ASN A 13 -5.49 2.20 8.95
N THR A 14 -5.05 2.71 7.80
CA THR A 14 -5.36 2.16 6.48
C THR A 14 -4.11 1.59 5.83
N ALA A 15 -4.25 0.57 4.99
CA ALA A 15 -3.14 -0.08 4.33
C ALA A 15 -3.37 -0.33 2.84
N TYR A 16 -2.28 -0.40 2.09
CA TYR A 16 -2.26 -0.72 0.68
C TYR A 16 -1.23 -1.82 0.40
N ALA A 17 -1.71 -2.98 -0.05
CA ALA A 17 -0.84 -4.10 -0.41
C ALA A 17 -0.46 -4.05 -1.89
N SER A 18 0.83 -4.16 -2.20
CA SER A 18 1.33 -4.11 -3.57
C SER A 18 2.49 -5.07 -3.82
N GLY A 19 2.54 -5.66 -5.02
CA GLY A 19 3.72 -6.34 -5.54
C GLY A 19 4.56 -5.46 -6.48
N ASN A 20 4.30 -4.15 -6.56
CA ASN A 20 5.02 -3.26 -7.48
C ASN A 20 6.46 -3.01 -7.02
N LYS A 21 7.42 -3.42 -7.86
CA LYS A 21 8.86 -3.34 -7.59
C LYS A 21 9.36 -1.94 -7.22
N GLN A 22 8.65 -0.88 -7.63
CA GLN A 22 9.02 0.49 -7.29
C GLN A 22 8.97 0.81 -5.79
N PHE A 23 8.36 -0.04 -4.96
CA PHE A 23 8.25 0.17 -3.51
C PHE A 23 9.32 -0.57 -2.69
N PHE A 24 10.16 -1.39 -3.33
CA PHE A 24 11.19 -2.18 -2.65
C PHE A 24 12.54 -1.47 -2.70
N ASP A 25 13.44 -1.86 -1.78
CA ASP A 25 14.81 -1.36 -1.68
C ASP A 25 14.90 0.17 -1.57
N LYS A 26 14.04 0.77 -0.73
CA LYS A 26 13.97 2.21 -0.48
C LYS A 26 14.03 2.51 0.99
N SER A 27 14.69 3.61 1.34
CA SER A 27 14.50 4.23 2.65
C SER A 27 13.05 4.70 2.81
N LYS A 28 12.62 4.92 4.06
CA LYS A 28 11.26 5.34 4.37
C LYS A 28 10.91 6.68 3.71
N ASP A 29 11.84 7.63 3.68
CA ASP A 29 11.69 8.92 3.00
C ASP A 29 11.57 8.78 1.48
N GLU A 30 12.41 7.94 0.86
CA GLU A 30 12.32 7.67 -0.58
C GLU A 30 11.01 6.95 -0.93
N LEU A 31 10.56 6.05 -0.07
CA LEU A 31 9.31 5.33 -0.24
C LEU A 31 8.13 6.30 -0.18
N LEU A 32 8.11 7.23 0.78
CA LEU A 32 7.08 8.28 0.84
C LEU A 32 7.08 9.13 -0.44
N LYS A 33 8.25 9.58 -0.90
CA LYS A 33 8.38 10.32 -2.17
C LYS A 33 7.81 9.54 -3.35
N VAL A 34 8.10 8.23 -3.44
CA VAL A 34 7.54 7.37 -4.48
C VAL A 34 6.03 7.25 -4.33
N ILE A 35 5.50 7.03 -3.13
CA ILE A 35 4.05 6.91 -2.85
C ILE A 35 3.29 8.18 -3.29
N GLN A 36 3.88 9.36 -3.07
CA GLN A 36 3.29 10.65 -3.41
C GLN A 36 3.57 11.10 -4.86
N ASP A 37 4.49 10.44 -5.57
CA ASP A 37 4.80 10.75 -6.98
C ASP A 37 3.68 10.31 -7.92
N ARG A 38 2.73 11.22 -8.16
CA ARG A 38 1.55 11.00 -9.01
C ARG A 38 1.86 10.67 -10.47
N THR A 39 3.09 10.87 -10.93
CA THR A 39 3.48 10.57 -12.32
C THR A 39 3.80 9.10 -12.54
N LYS A 40 4.06 8.35 -11.45
CA LYS A 40 4.54 6.96 -11.51
C LYS A 40 3.49 5.91 -11.19
N HIS A 41 2.34 6.32 -10.65
CA HIS A 41 1.21 5.44 -10.43
C HIS A 41 0.22 5.65 -11.57
N GLY A 42 -0.16 4.58 -12.27
CA GLY A 42 -1.20 4.65 -13.30
C GLY A 42 -2.54 5.14 -12.73
N SER A 43 -3.64 4.99 -13.48
CA SER A 43 -4.98 5.52 -13.12
C SER A 43 -5.67 4.88 -11.89
N ASN A 44 -4.93 4.38 -10.91
CA ASN A 44 -5.47 3.86 -9.65
C ASN A 44 -5.83 5.02 -8.71
N GLN A 45 -7.04 5.54 -8.87
CA GLN A 45 -7.54 6.67 -8.10
C GLN A 45 -7.59 6.40 -6.59
N ASN A 46 -7.83 5.16 -6.16
CA ASN A 46 -7.86 4.80 -4.74
C ASN A 46 -6.48 4.99 -4.10
N PHE A 47 -5.45 4.46 -4.77
CA PHE A 47 -4.07 4.64 -4.32
C PHE A 47 -3.70 6.12 -4.26
N LEU A 48 -4.01 6.89 -5.31
CA LEU A 48 -3.68 8.33 -5.37
C LEU A 48 -4.42 9.15 -4.29
N ASN A 49 -5.70 8.86 -4.06
CA ASN A 49 -6.49 9.54 -3.03
C ASN A 49 -6.01 9.18 -1.63
N TRP A 50 -5.56 7.96 -1.42
CA TRP A 50 -4.99 7.52 -0.17
C TRP A 50 -3.59 8.08 0.07
N SER A 51 -2.71 7.99 -0.94
CA SER A 51 -1.32 8.43 -0.85
C SER A 51 -1.17 9.94 -0.67
N SER A 52 -2.14 10.74 -1.13
CA SER A 52 -2.16 12.19 -0.91
C SER A 52 -2.45 12.60 0.54
N ARG A 53 -2.88 11.68 1.41
CA ARG A 53 -3.23 11.97 2.82
C ARG A 53 -2.03 11.94 3.76
N PHE A 54 -0.89 11.39 3.34
CA PHE A 54 0.33 11.37 4.13
C PHE A 54 0.86 12.80 4.30
N LYS A 55 1.04 13.23 5.55
CA LYS A 55 1.59 14.56 5.87
C LYS A 55 3.09 14.52 6.19
N SER A 56 3.57 13.38 6.68
CA SER A 56 4.98 13.17 6.99
C SER A 56 5.36 11.70 6.88
N VAL A 57 6.67 11.43 6.91
CA VAL A 57 7.24 10.08 6.91
C VAL A 57 6.94 9.30 8.20
N ASP A 58 6.59 9.99 9.28
CA ASP A 58 6.21 9.38 10.55
C ASP A 58 4.85 8.68 10.47
N GLU A 59 3.98 9.16 9.57
CA GLU A 59 2.67 8.54 9.32
C GLU A 59 2.76 7.30 8.41
N LEU A 60 3.92 7.05 7.80
CA LEU A 60 4.17 5.87 6.99
C LEU A 60 4.68 4.74 7.87
N ASP A 61 4.19 3.53 7.64
CA ASP A 61 4.88 2.31 8.05
C ASP A 61 4.82 1.29 6.91
N TYR A 62 5.66 0.27 6.93
CA TYR A 62 5.63 -0.75 5.89
C TYR A 62 6.10 -2.12 6.35
N VAL A 63 5.53 -3.15 5.75
CA VAL A 63 5.92 -4.55 5.98
C VAL A 63 6.23 -5.22 4.65
N PHE A 64 7.41 -5.82 4.54
CA PHE A 64 7.79 -6.63 3.38
C PHE A 64 7.50 -8.10 3.62
N ILE A 65 6.88 -8.73 2.63
CA ILE A 65 6.53 -10.15 2.62
C ILE A 65 7.28 -10.78 1.46
N LYS A 66 8.09 -11.80 1.75
CA LYS A 66 8.75 -12.62 0.74
C LYS A 66 8.27 -14.05 0.85
N CYS A 67 7.65 -14.56 -0.22
CA CYS A 67 7.15 -15.94 -0.29
C CYS A 67 7.65 -16.64 -1.56
N PRO A 68 7.59 -17.98 -1.64
CA PRO A 68 7.91 -18.70 -2.87
C PRO A 68 6.95 -18.35 -4.02
N ASP A 69 5.67 -18.18 -3.71
CA ASP A 69 4.58 -17.93 -4.65
C ASP A 69 3.82 -16.62 -4.36
N SER A 70 3.19 -16.07 -5.39
CA SER A 70 2.39 -14.85 -5.36
C SER A 70 1.03 -15.02 -4.66
N GLY A 71 0.42 -16.21 -4.74
CA GLY A 71 -0.79 -16.54 -3.99
C GLY A 71 -0.52 -16.58 -2.50
N GLU A 72 0.59 -17.20 -2.09
CA GLU A 72 1.06 -17.20 -0.69
C GLU A 72 1.32 -15.77 -0.19
N ALA A 73 2.04 -14.95 -0.96
CA ALA A 73 2.31 -13.56 -0.58
C ALA A 73 1.02 -12.73 -0.37
N LYS A 74 0.03 -12.91 -1.24
CA LYS A 74 -1.29 -12.26 -1.11
C LYS A 74 -2.07 -12.76 0.11
N LYS A 75 -2.01 -14.05 0.40
CA LYS A 75 -2.66 -14.64 1.56
C LYS A 75 -2.05 -14.09 2.85
N GLN A 76 -0.73 -14.11 2.95
CA GLN A 76 0.01 -13.56 4.09
C GLN A 76 -0.25 -12.06 4.26
N SER A 77 -0.32 -11.30 3.17
CA SER A 77 -0.61 -9.86 3.27
C SER A 77 -1.99 -9.59 3.86
N LYS A 78 -3.00 -10.37 3.45
CA LYS A 78 -4.36 -10.26 3.98
C LYS A 78 -4.42 -10.64 5.46
N LEU A 79 -3.78 -11.74 5.85
CA LEU A 79 -3.74 -12.19 7.24
C LEU A 79 -3.06 -11.15 8.14
N LEU A 80 -1.97 -10.54 7.70
CA LEU A 80 -1.27 -9.50 8.45
C LEU A 80 -2.12 -8.23 8.59
N MET A 81 -2.75 -7.77 7.51
CA MET A 81 -3.66 -6.62 7.60
C MET A 81 -4.83 -6.89 8.57
N GLN A 82 -5.42 -8.09 8.52
CA GLN A 82 -6.49 -8.49 9.44
C GLN A 82 -6.02 -8.57 10.90
N ALA A 83 -4.84 -9.15 11.16
CA ALA A 83 -4.31 -9.30 12.51
C ALA A 83 -3.92 -7.97 13.17
N ASN A 84 -3.70 -6.92 12.38
CA ASN A 84 -3.34 -5.58 12.85
C ASN A 84 -4.48 -4.57 12.68
N ASP A 85 -5.69 -5.03 12.34
CA ASP A 85 -6.87 -4.19 12.08
C ASP A 85 -6.64 -3.08 11.02
N TRP A 86 -5.74 -3.30 10.06
CA TRP A 86 -5.47 -2.35 8.98
C TRP A 86 -6.53 -2.43 7.89
N ALA A 87 -7.21 -1.30 7.65
CA ALA A 87 -8.24 -1.23 6.61
C ALA A 87 -7.62 -1.22 5.21
N GLU A 88 -7.86 -2.27 4.42
CA GLU A 88 -7.29 -2.42 3.08
C GLU A 88 -7.94 -1.48 2.05
N ILE A 89 -7.16 -0.57 1.46
CA ILE A 89 -7.60 0.39 0.45
C ILE A 89 -7.43 -0.16 -0.98
N SER A 90 -6.56 -1.14 -1.19
CA SER A 90 -6.35 -1.77 -2.51
C SER A 90 -7.60 -2.44 -3.10
N GLN A 91 -8.61 -2.72 -2.28
CA GLN A 91 -9.88 -3.35 -2.68
C GLN A 91 -11.10 -2.42 -2.65
N GLN A 92 -10.96 -1.17 -2.20
CA GLN A 92 -12.08 -0.23 -2.16
C GLN A 92 -12.44 0.22 -3.57
N THR A 93 -13.37 -0.45 -4.23
CA THR A 93 -13.96 0.08 -5.47
C THR A 93 -14.71 1.35 -5.07
N LEU A 94 -14.27 2.53 -5.52
CA LEU A 94 -15.09 3.74 -5.41
C LEU A 94 -16.45 3.38 -6.01
N GLU A 95 -17.53 3.47 -5.21
CA GLU A 95 -18.86 3.54 -5.79
C GLU A 95 -18.81 4.68 -6.80
N LYS A 96 -18.98 4.34 -8.09
CA LYS A 96 -19.20 5.37 -9.09
C LYS A 96 -20.45 6.12 -8.64
N GLU A 97 -20.33 7.40 -8.30
CA GLU A 97 -21.51 8.26 -8.31
C GLU A 97 -22.08 8.18 -9.72
N VAL A 98 -23.22 7.49 -9.84
CA VAL A 98 -24.04 7.54 -11.03
C VAL A 98 -24.72 8.90 -10.97
N VAL A 99 -24.15 9.89 -11.68
CA VAL A 99 -24.81 11.16 -11.98
C VAL A 99 -25.63 10.97 -13.25
#